data_AF-G1WAU7-F1
#
_entry.id   AF-G1WAU7-F1
#
_cell.length_a   1.000
_cell.length_b   1.000
_cell.length_c   1.000
_cell.angle_alpha   90.00
_cell.angle_beta   90.00
_cell.angle_gamma   90.00
#
_symmetry.space_group_name_H-M   'P 1'
#
loop_
_entity.id
_entity.type
_entity.pdbx_description
1 polymer ?
#
loop_
_entity_poly.entity_id
_entity_poly.type
_entity_poly.pdbx_seq_one_letter_code
_entity_poly.pdbx_strand_id
1 'polypeptide(L)'
;MKTKKGFNLRNVCGENIIVAEGEENIDFSDIISMNETSAYLWKQVQGKEFTPEQLVDLLMQEYDVAMDEAQHDVAQLIKVWRDAGIIE
;
A
#
# COMPACT_ATOMS: atom_id res chain seq x y z
N MET A 1 0.12 -5.77 -11.34
CA MET A 1 1.18 -5.54 -10.32
C MET A 1 0.82 -6.33 -9.08
N LYS A 2 1.78 -6.56 -8.20
CA LYS A 2 1.61 -7.44 -7.04
C LYS A 2 2.39 -6.91 -5.84
N THR A 3 1.87 -7.11 -4.63
CA THR A 3 2.62 -6.83 -3.40
C THR A 3 3.74 -7.86 -3.22
N LYS A 4 4.96 -7.42 -2.91
CA LYS A 4 6.06 -8.34 -2.59
C LYS A 4 5.79 -9.10 -1.31
N LYS A 5 6.27 -10.34 -1.26
CA LYS A 5 6.24 -11.15 -0.03
C LYS A 5 7.19 -10.58 1.01
N GLY A 6 6.89 -10.82 2.28
CA GLY A 6 7.71 -10.32 3.39
C GLY A 6 7.39 -8.89 3.81
N PHE A 7 6.47 -8.18 3.15
CA PHE A 7 6.00 -6.87 3.61
C PHE A 7 4.64 -7.00 4.30
N ASN A 8 4.61 -6.69 5.60
CA ASN A 8 3.43 -6.81 6.44
C ASN A 8 3.01 -5.47 7.02
N LEU A 9 1.70 -5.19 6.94
CA LEU A 9 1.10 -4.02 7.58
C LEU A 9 0.88 -4.31 9.06
N ARG A 10 1.46 -3.47 9.92
CA ARG A 10 1.30 -3.50 11.38
C ARG A 10 0.70 -2.18 11.85
N ASN A 11 -0.08 -2.25 12.92
CA ASN A 11 -0.51 -1.06 13.66
C ASN A 11 0.31 -0.96 14.95
N VAL A 12 1.02 0.14 15.13
CA VAL A 12 1.86 0.40 16.30
C VAL A 12 1.44 1.76 16.87
N CYS A 13 0.93 1.76 18.10
CA CYS A 13 0.47 2.99 18.78
C CYS A 13 -0.54 3.84 17.97
N GLY A 14 -1.37 3.20 17.13
CA GLY A 14 -2.34 3.89 16.27
C GLY A 14 -1.82 4.24 14.88
N GLU A 15 -0.51 4.11 14.64
CA GLU A 15 0.10 4.35 13.33
C GLU A 15 0.16 3.07 12.50
N ASN A 16 -0.17 3.15 11.21
CA ASN A 16 -0.05 2.04 10.29
C ASN A 16 1.33 2.09 9.63
N ILE A 17 2.08 0.99 9.70
CA ILE A 17 3.42 0.89 9.12
C ILE A 17 3.56 -0.42 8.34
N ILE A 18 4.27 -0.37 7.22
CA ILE A 18 4.75 -1.57 6.53
C ILE A 18 6.13 -1.92 7.07
N VAL A 19 6.29 -3.19 7.45
CA VAL A 19 7.55 -3.75 7.95
C VAL A 19 7.97 -4.92 7.06
N ALA A 20 9.25 -4.96 6.69
CA ALA A 20 9.86 -6.13 6.06
C ALA A 20 10.14 -7.23 7.11
N GLU A 21 9.70 -8.45 6.86
CA GLU A 21 9.82 -9.63 7.73
C GLU A 21 10.38 -10.82 6.92
N GLY A 22 11.49 -11.41 7.40
CA GLY A 22 12.09 -12.64 6.83
C GLY A 22 13.52 -12.90 7.34
N GLU A 23 13.96 -14.16 7.34
CA GLU A 23 15.30 -14.58 7.81
C GLU A 23 16.46 -13.95 7.03
N GLU A 24 16.22 -13.49 5.79
CA GLU A 24 17.24 -12.87 4.93
C GLU A 24 17.31 -11.33 5.03
N ASN A 25 16.40 -10.69 5.78
CA ASN A 25 16.37 -9.24 5.95
C ASN A 25 16.44 -8.86 7.44
N ILE A 26 17.66 -8.88 7.99
CA ILE A 26 18.04 -8.25 9.27
C ILE A 26 18.22 -6.73 9.05
N ASP A 27 17.41 -6.13 8.18
CA ASP A 27 17.41 -4.69 7.94
C ASP A 27 15.98 -4.18 8.12
N PHE A 28 15.62 -3.97 9.39
CA PHE A 28 14.38 -3.31 9.80
C PHE A 28 14.38 -1.80 9.47
N SER A 29 15.31 -1.35 8.64
CA SER A 29 15.56 0.05 8.32
C SER A 29 14.49 0.63 7.39
N ASP A 30 13.82 -0.20 6.59
CA ASP A 30 12.78 0.26 5.66
C ASP A 30 11.38 0.14 6.29
N ILE A 31 11.08 1.05 7.22
CA ILE A 31 9.73 1.27 7.73
C ILE A 31 9.04 2.30 6.83
N ILE A 32 7.88 1.95 6.29
CA ILE A 32 7.07 2.87 5.48
C ILE A 32 5.81 3.20 6.26
N SER A 33 5.66 4.47 6.64
CA SER A 33 4.43 4.95 7.27
C SER A 33 3.29 5.02 6.26
N MET A 34 2.15 4.45 6.64
CA MET A 34 0.93 4.46 5.86
C MET A 34 -0.10 5.33 6.57
N ASN A 35 -0.71 6.27 5.83
CA ASN A 35 -1.95 6.90 6.29
C ASN A 35 -3.11 5.90 6.24
N GLU A 36 -4.28 6.27 6.78
CA GLU A 36 -5.44 5.38 6.83
C GLU A 36 -5.86 4.86 5.45
N THR A 37 -5.90 5.75 4.45
CA THR A 37 -6.28 5.43 3.07
C THR A 37 -5.33 4.42 2.42
N SER A 38 -4.02 4.65 2.50
CA SER A 38 -3.01 3.74 1.95
C SER A 38 -2.98 2.39 2.67
N ALA A 39 -3.17 2.39 4.00
CA ALA A 39 -3.30 1.18 4.80
C ALA A 39 -4.54 0.37 4.43
N TYR A 40 -5.68 1.04 4.20
CA TYR A 40 -6.89 0.42 3.70
C TYR A 40 -6.66 -0.27 2.36
N LEU A 41 -6.14 0.48 1.37
CA LEU A 41 -5.90 -0.03 0.03
C LEU A 41 -4.91 -1.21 0.05
N TRP A 42 -3.84 -1.12 0.84
CA TRP A 42 -2.87 -2.21 0.99
C TRP A 42 -3.54 -3.50 1.49
N LYS A 43 -4.40 -3.43 2.51
CA LYS A 43 -5.12 -4.59 3.05
C LYS A 43 -5.96 -5.31 1.99
N GLN A 44 -6.53 -4.58 1.03
CA GLN A 44 -7.37 -5.17 -0.02
C GLN A 44 -6.55 -5.99 -1.03
N VAL A 45 -5.34 -5.50 -1.35
CA VAL A 45 -4.49 -6.05 -2.41
C VAL A 45 -3.36 -6.95 -1.91
N GLN A 46 -3.10 -6.98 -0.60
CA GLN A 46 -2.01 -7.76 -0.02
C GLN A 46 -2.10 -9.24 -0.41
N GLY A 47 -1.00 -9.76 -0.95
CA GLY A 47 -0.88 -11.17 -1.37
C GLY A 47 -1.57 -11.49 -2.70
N LYS A 48 -2.16 -10.50 -3.39
CA LYS A 48 -2.89 -10.67 -4.64
C LYS A 48 -2.28 -9.82 -5.74
N GLU A 49 -2.59 -10.18 -6.98
CA GLU A 49 -2.37 -9.29 -8.12
C GLU A 49 -3.48 -8.25 -8.18
N PHE A 50 -3.13 -7.03 -8.56
CA PHE A 50 -4.06 -5.92 -8.68
C PHE A 50 -3.67 -4.99 -9.84
N THR A 51 -4.62 -4.14 -10.22
CA THR A 51 -4.44 -3.07 -11.22
C THR A 51 -4.69 -1.68 -10.60
N PRO A 52 -4.19 -0.60 -11.22
CA PRO A 52 -4.49 0.77 -10.77
C PRO A 52 -6.00 1.05 -10.73
N GLU A 53 -6.76 0.56 -11.72
CA GLU A 53 -8.21 0.77 -11.81
C GLU A 53 -8.93 0.14 -10.62
N GLN A 54 -8.50 -1.06 -10.18
CA GLN A 54 -9.06 -1.69 -8.99
C GLN A 54 -8.79 -0.88 -7.72
N LEU A 55 -7.63 -0.25 -7.60
CA LEU A 55 -7.34 0.63 -6.46
C LEU A 55 -8.19 1.91 -6.50
N VAL A 56 -8.44 2.47 -7.68
CA VAL A 56 -9.34 3.62 -7.87
C VAL A 56 -10.76 3.26 -7.45
N ASP A 57 -11.26 2.11 -7.92
CA ASP A 57 -12.60 1.63 -7.56
C ASP A 57 -12.72 1.42 -6.05
N LEU A 58 -11.72 0.81 -5.41
CA LEU A 58 -11.69 0.62 -3.95
C LEU A 58 -11.65 1.95 -3.20
N LEU A 59 -10.89 2.92 -3.68
CA LEU A 59 -10.79 4.24 -3.07
C LEU A 59 -12.13 4.99 -3.14
N MET A 60 -12.79 4.97 -4.30
CA MET A 60 -14.11 5.58 -4.49
C MET A 60 -15.25 4.85 -3.77
N GLN A 61 -15.09 3.55 -3.49
CA GLN A 61 -16.06 2.77 -2.72
C GLN A 61 -16.00 3.09 -1.22
N GLU A 62 -14.80 3.32 -0.70
CA GLU A 62 -14.59 3.62 0.71
C GLU A 62 -14.77 5.12 1.02
N TYR A 63 -14.39 5.99 0.09
CA TYR A 63 -14.41 7.44 0.25
C TYR A 63 -15.23 8.10 -0.85
N ASP A 64 -15.98 9.13 -0.49
CA ASP A 64 -16.74 9.96 -1.44
C ASP A 64 -15.79 10.94 -2.16
N VAL A 65 -15.00 10.40 -3.08
CA VAL A 65 -14.02 11.14 -3.89
C VAL A 65 -14.35 11.05 -5.37
N ALA A 66 -14.04 12.10 -6.12
CA ALA A 66 -14.24 12.12 -7.55
C ALA A 66 -13.26 11.18 -8.27
N MET A 67 -13.65 10.67 -9.44
CA MET A 67 -12.86 9.69 -10.19
C MET A 67 -11.49 10.22 -10.60
N ASP A 68 -11.40 11.49 -10.99
CA ASP A 68 -10.17 12.16 -11.38
C ASP A 68 -9.21 12.34 -10.19
N GLU A 69 -9.72 12.74 -9.04
CA GLU A 69 -8.96 12.82 -7.78
C GLU A 69 -8.44 11.44 -7.37
N ALA A 70 -9.33 10.42 -7.38
CA ALA A 70 -8.96 9.06 -7.03
C ALA A 70 -7.88 8.48 -7.96
N GLN A 71 -7.97 8.74 -9.26
CA GLN A 71 -6.95 8.34 -10.24
C GLN A 71 -5.60 8.98 -9.96
N HIS A 72 -5.58 10.28 -9.66
CA HIS A 72 -4.36 11.02 -9.34
C HIS A 72 -3.72 10.46 -8.07
N ASP A 73 -4.50 10.29 -7.00
CA ASP A 73 -4.02 9.79 -5.71
C ASP A 73 -3.50 8.36 -5.80
N VAL A 74 -4.21 7.47 -6.50
CA VAL A 74 -3.75 6.10 -6.74
C VAL A 74 -2.47 6.06 -7.57
N ALA A 75 -2.33 6.92 -8.57
CA ALA A 75 -1.12 7.00 -9.37
C ALA A 75 0.09 7.43 -8.51
N GLN A 76 -0.10 8.42 -7.62
CA GLN A 76 0.93 8.83 -6.67
C GLN A 76 1.27 7.71 -5.68
N LEU A 77 0.26 7.02 -5.14
CA LEU A 77 0.44 5.92 -4.20
C LEU A 77 1.24 4.77 -4.80
N ILE A 78 0.88 4.33 -6.02
CA ILE A 78 1.61 3.27 -6.74
C ILE A 78 3.06 3.67 -6.97
N LYS A 79 3.32 4.94 -7.30
CA LYS A 79 4.69 5.44 -7.46
C LYS A 79 5.46 5.31 -6.15
N VAL A 80 4.89 5.75 -5.03
CA VAL A 80 5.53 5.62 -3.70
C VAL A 80 5.80 4.16 -3.36
N TRP A 81 4.85 3.25 -3.59
CA TRP A 81 5.04 1.82 -3.33
C TRP A 81 6.11 1.19 -4.21
N ARG A 82 6.22 1.63 -5.47
CA ARG A 82 7.25 1.16 -6.40
C ARG A 82 8.62 1.68 -6.01
N ASP A 83 8.73 2.97 -5.70
CA ASP A 83 9.98 3.63 -5.29
C ASP A 83 10.50 3.05 -3.97
N ALA A 84 9.58 2.71 -3.05
CA ALA A 84 9.89 1.99 -1.82
C ALA A 84 10.13 0.48 -2.01
N GLY A 85 9.96 -0.03 -3.23
CA GLY A 85 10.27 -1.42 -3.57
C GLY A 85 9.34 -2.47 -2.98
N ILE A 86 8.13 -2.11 -2.52
CA ILE A 86 7.18 -3.03 -1.88
C ILE A 86 6.16 -3.68 -2.83
N ILE A 87 6.15 -3.25 -4.10
CA ILE A 87 5.37 -3.86 -5.18
C ILE A 87 6.26 -4.21 -6.38
N GLU A 88 5.78 -5.14 -7.21
CA GLU A 88 6.42 -5.59 -8.47
C GLU A 88 5.41 -5.76 -9.62
#